data_AF-A0A2V6AXC2-F1
#
_entry.id   AF-A0A2V6AXC2-F1
#
_cell.length_a   1.000
_cell.length_b   1.000
_cell.length_c   1.000
_cell.angle_alpha   90.00
_cell.angle_beta   90.00
_cell.angle_gamma   90.00
#
_symmetry.space_group_name_H-M   'P 1'
#
loop_
_entity.id
_entity.type
_entity.pdbx_description
1 polymer ?
#
loop_
_entity_poly.entity_id
_entity_poly.type
_entity_poly.pdbx_seq_one_letter_code
_entity_poly.pdbx_strand_id
1 'polypeptide(L)'
;MIPLTALWLPVLVAALIVFFASFIMHMVLGYHKSDYRQLPDEDRVTDALRNAGVTRGPNYFFPYCKFEEMKSPSVIEKFKRGPVGLLTVLPSGPPAMGKNMVQWFLYCVVISIFAAYLSGRLLAPETVFLQVFRVVGTVAFLGYGAAHAQESIWSGRSWVVTFKHLFDSVIYALLTAAAFGWLWPKSL
;
A
#
# COMPACT_ATOMS: atom_id res chain seq x y z
N MET A 1 3.72 -31.39 3.90
CA MET A 1 3.95 -30.11 3.21
C MET A 1 3.11 -30.10 1.94
N ILE A 2 2.39 -29.01 1.69
CA ILE A 2 1.54 -28.85 0.50
C ILE A 2 2.36 -28.16 -0.59
N PRO A 3 2.45 -28.70 -1.81
CA PRO A 3 3.14 -28.03 -2.90
C PRO A 3 2.40 -26.74 -3.27
N LEU A 4 3.15 -25.68 -3.59
CA LEU A 4 2.56 -24.38 -3.95
C LEU A 4 1.57 -24.51 -5.13
N THR A 5 1.87 -25.41 -6.07
CA THR A 5 1.00 -25.71 -7.21
C THR A 5 -0.37 -26.23 -6.79
N ALA A 6 -0.53 -26.88 -5.62
CA ALA A 6 -1.83 -27.30 -5.12
C ALA A 6 -2.65 -26.14 -4.52
N LEU A 7 -2.04 -24.98 -4.30
CA LEU A 7 -2.68 -23.78 -3.74
C LEU A 7 -2.96 -22.70 -4.80
N TRP A 8 -2.87 -23.03 -6.09
CA TRP A 8 -3.12 -22.07 -7.18
C TRP A 8 -4.53 -21.46 -7.13
N LEU A 9 -5.54 -22.27 -6.81
CA LEU A 9 -6.93 -21.84 -6.75
C LEU A 9 -7.19 -20.86 -5.58
N PRO A 10 -6.83 -21.16 -4.32
CA PRO A 10 -6.97 -20.18 -3.24
C PRO A 10 -6.20 -18.89 -3.50
N VAL A 11 -5.02 -18.95 -4.13
CA VAL A 11 -4.26 -17.75 -4.54
C VAL A 11 -5.07 -16.86 -5.47
N LEU A 12 -5.61 -17.42 -6.56
CA LEU A 12 -6.35 -16.66 -7.56
C LEU A 12 -7.67 -16.11 -7.00
N VAL A 13 -8.40 -16.93 -6.24
CA VAL A 13 -9.67 -16.54 -5.62
C VAL A 13 -9.46 -15.42 -4.60
N ALA A 14 -8.44 -15.52 -3.74
CA ALA A 14 -8.11 -14.46 -2.78
C ALA A 14 -7.77 -13.14 -3.49
N ALA A 15 -6.93 -13.20 -4.53
CA ALA A 15 -6.53 -12.01 -5.28
C ALA A 15 -7.74 -11.32 -5.95
N LEU A 16 -8.66 -12.09 -6.54
CA LEU A 16 -9.89 -11.54 -7.12
C LEU A 16 -10.80 -10.90 -6.06
N ILE A 17 -11.01 -11.59 -4.92
CA ILE A 17 -11.84 -11.07 -3.84
C ILE A 17 -11.27 -9.74 -3.30
N VAL A 18 -9.96 -9.68 -3.02
CA VAL A 18 -9.30 -8.47 -2.53
C VAL A 18 -9.36 -7.35 -3.57
N PHE A 19 -9.14 -7.67 -4.83
CA PHE A 19 -9.24 -6.69 -5.92
C PHE A 19 -10.62 -6.02 -5.96
N PHE A 20 -11.71 -6.78 -5.92
CA PHE A 20 -13.05 -6.19 -5.89
C PHE A 20 -13.41 -5.53 -4.56
N ALA A 21 -12.97 -6.08 -3.42
CA ALA A 21 -13.15 -5.46 -2.12
C ALA A 21 -12.49 -4.06 -2.06
N SER A 22 -11.32 -3.92 -2.68
CA SER A 22 -10.63 -2.63 -2.75
C SER A 22 -11.41 -1.59 -3.54
N PHE A 23 -12.08 -2.00 -4.63
CA PHE A 23 -12.95 -1.10 -5.38
C PHE A 23 -14.10 -0.58 -4.50
N ILE A 24 -14.74 -1.45 -3.72
CA ILE A 24 -15.82 -1.04 -2.81
C ILE A 24 -15.29 -0.03 -1.79
N MET A 25 -14.15 -0.30 -1.17
CA MET A 25 -13.59 0.57 -0.14
C MET A 25 -13.16 1.94 -0.69
N HIS A 26 -12.43 1.96 -1.80
CA HIS A 26 -11.90 3.20 -2.35
C HIS A 26 -12.91 4.01 -3.16
N MET A 27 -13.85 3.36 -3.86
CA MET A 27 -14.77 4.05 -4.78
C MET A 27 -16.19 4.19 -4.23
N VAL A 28 -16.69 3.19 -3.49
CA VAL A 28 -18.10 3.15 -3.05
C VAL A 28 -18.28 3.77 -1.67
N LEU A 29 -17.45 3.39 -0.69
CA LEU A 29 -17.60 3.84 0.70
C LEU A 29 -17.12 5.28 0.94
N GLY A 30 -16.26 5.81 0.07
CA GLY A 30 -15.96 7.25 -0.02
C GLY A 30 -15.12 7.85 1.10
N TYR A 31 -14.73 7.10 2.14
CA TYR A 31 -13.90 7.64 3.23
C TYR A 31 -12.46 7.96 2.80
N HIS A 32 -11.99 7.43 1.67
CA HIS A 32 -10.71 7.78 1.05
C HIS A 32 -10.71 9.10 0.28
N LYS A 33 -11.87 9.73 0.04
CA LYS A 33 -11.93 11.04 -0.66
C LYS A 33 -11.12 12.13 0.04
N SER A 34 -10.97 12.00 1.37
CA SER A 34 -10.23 12.95 2.21
C SER A 34 -8.76 12.61 2.39
N ASP A 35 -8.26 11.57 1.72
CA ASP A 35 -6.83 11.20 1.76
C ASP A 35 -5.97 12.21 1.00
N TYR A 36 -6.60 12.91 0.05
CA TYR A 36 -6.00 13.99 -0.71
C TYR A 36 -6.75 15.29 -0.44
N ARG A 37 -6.03 16.41 -0.58
CA ARG A 37 -6.60 17.76 -0.48
C ARG A 37 -6.11 18.57 -1.66
N GLN A 38 -6.96 19.48 -2.14
CA GLN A 38 -6.58 20.44 -3.16
C GLN A 38 -5.48 21.37 -2.64
N LEU A 39 -4.53 21.73 -3.51
CA LEU A 39 -3.53 22.73 -3.19
C LEU A 39 -4.17 24.11 -3.03
N PRO A 40 -3.84 24.88 -1.98
CA PRO A 40 -4.18 26.30 -1.93
C PRO A 40 -3.53 27.05 -3.11
N ASP A 41 -4.29 27.87 -3.82
CA ASP A 41 -3.82 28.65 -4.99
C ASP A 41 -3.15 27.75 -6.05
N GLU A 42 -3.83 26.65 -6.40
CA GLU A 42 -3.32 25.53 -7.22
C GLU A 42 -2.69 25.98 -8.53
N ASP A 43 -3.32 26.87 -9.28
CA ASP A 43 -2.80 27.36 -10.56
C ASP A 43 -1.45 28.06 -10.37
N ARG A 44 -1.36 28.98 -9.41
CA ARG A 44 -0.11 29.70 -9.13
C ARG A 44 0.99 28.76 -8.66
N VAL A 45 0.67 27.82 -7.77
CA VAL A 45 1.65 26.87 -7.22
C VAL A 45 2.15 25.93 -8.32
N THR A 46 1.26 25.38 -9.14
CA THR A 46 1.63 24.45 -10.21
C THR A 46 2.37 25.15 -11.35
N ASP A 47 2.02 26.39 -11.68
CA ASP A 47 2.77 27.23 -12.63
C ASP A 47 4.18 27.53 -12.11
N ALA A 48 4.34 27.85 -10.83
CA ALA A 48 5.66 28.06 -10.23
C ALA A 48 6.55 26.81 -10.31
N LEU A 49 6.00 25.63 -10.01
CA LEU A 49 6.71 24.36 -10.14
C LEU A 49 7.11 24.07 -11.59
N ARG A 50 6.21 24.34 -12.55
CA ARG A 50 6.47 24.16 -13.98
C ARG A 50 7.57 25.10 -14.47
N ASN A 51 7.48 26.37 -14.11
CA ASN A 51 8.47 27.40 -14.50
C ASN A 51 9.84 27.16 -13.85
N ALA A 52 9.88 26.57 -12.66
CA ALA A 52 11.11 26.14 -12.01
C ALA A 52 11.73 24.86 -12.63
N GLY A 53 11.06 24.23 -13.61
CA GLY A 53 11.56 23.03 -14.26
C GLY A 53 11.48 21.77 -13.38
N VAL A 54 10.55 21.71 -12.44
CA VAL A 54 10.35 20.52 -11.60
C VAL A 54 9.85 19.36 -12.46
N THR A 55 10.56 18.23 -12.41
CA THR A 55 10.23 17.03 -13.21
C THR A 55 10.01 15.82 -12.32
N ARG A 56 9.43 14.75 -12.88
CA ARG A 56 9.39 13.45 -12.22
C ARG A 56 10.81 12.94 -11.91
N GLY A 57 10.95 12.23 -10.79
CA GLY A 57 12.19 11.60 -10.38
C GLY A 57 12.06 10.97 -8.99
N PRO A 58 13.18 10.85 -8.25
CA PRO A 58 13.14 10.66 -6.81
C PRO A 58 12.29 11.74 -6.13
N ASN A 59 11.84 11.47 -4.91
CA ASN A 59 11.10 12.49 -4.15
C ASN A 59 11.98 13.71 -3.90
N TYR A 60 11.42 14.89 -4.12
CA TYR A 60 12.01 16.11 -3.62
C TYR A 60 11.77 16.21 -2.12
N PHE A 61 12.76 16.67 -1.39
CA PHE A 61 12.61 17.11 -0.01
C PHE A 61 12.87 18.63 0.00
N PHE A 62 12.00 19.41 0.63
CA PHE A 62 12.16 20.86 0.70
C PHE A 62 11.97 21.40 2.13
N PRO A 63 12.79 22.37 2.58
CA PRO A 63 14.04 22.78 1.93
C PRO A 63 15.06 21.63 1.92
N TYR A 64 15.81 21.47 0.83
CA TYR A 64 16.86 20.46 0.73
C TYR A 64 18.16 20.96 1.38
N CYS A 65 18.85 20.10 2.11
CA CYS A 65 20.21 20.32 2.60
C CYS A 65 21.00 19.01 2.57
N LYS A 66 22.33 19.12 2.60
CA LYS A 66 23.19 17.94 2.80
C LYS A 66 23.19 17.54 4.27
N PHE A 67 23.48 16.28 4.55
CA PHE A 67 23.46 15.74 5.92
C PHE A 67 24.44 16.48 6.85
N GLU A 68 25.58 16.91 6.33
CA GLU A 68 26.63 17.61 7.08
C GLU A 68 26.20 19.02 7.50
N GLU A 69 25.25 19.62 6.78
CA GLU A 69 24.79 21.01 6.98
C GLU A 69 23.58 21.10 7.93
N MET A 70 22.99 19.97 8.31
CA MET A 70 21.68 19.88 8.97
C MET A 70 21.62 20.61 10.32
N LYS A 71 22.76 20.76 10.99
CA LYS A 71 22.89 21.48 12.28
C LYS A 71 23.30 22.95 12.12
N SER A 72 23.53 23.41 10.90
CA SER A 72 23.94 24.79 10.67
C SER A 72 22.79 25.76 10.95
N PRO A 73 23.05 26.94 11.56
CA PRO A 73 21.99 27.91 11.86
C PRO A 73 21.22 28.35 10.62
N SER A 74 21.89 28.52 9.48
CA SER A 74 21.26 28.95 8.23
C SER A 74 20.30 27.91 7.66
N VAL A 75 20.60 26.62 7.79
CA VAL A 75 19.68 25.53 7.41
C VAL A 75 18.51 25.49 8.37
N ILE A 76 18.76 25.52 9.68
CA ILE A 76 17.70 25.52 10.70
C ILE A 76 16.69 26.65 10.47
N GLU A 77 17.15 27.86 10.16
CA GLU A 77 16.25 28.99 9.88
C GLU A 77 15.44 28.81 8.58
N LYS A 78 15.98 28.16 7.54
CA LYS A 78 15.19 27.79 6.35
C LYS A 78 14.05 26.83 6.71
N PHE A 79 14.32 25.84 7.54
CA PHE A 79 13.31 24.88 8.00
C PHE A 79 12.24 25.53 8.88
N LYS A 80 12.64 26.43 9.80
CA LYS A 80 11.68 27.20 10.62
C LYS A 80 10.77 28.09 9.79
N ARG A 81 11.31 28.69 8.73
CA ARG A 81 10.53 29.53 7.80
C ARG A 81 9.50 28.73 7.01
N GLY A 82 9.83 27.49 6.66
CA GLY A 82 8.95 26.59 5.90
C GLY A 82 8.62 27.08 4.48
N PRO A 83 7.72 26.36 3.77
CA PRO A 83 7.15 25.07 4.16
C PRO A 83 8.20 23.95 4.18
N VAL A 84 7.95 22.90 4.96
CA VAL A 84 8.81 21.69 5.02
C VAL A 84 8.00 20.49 4.54
N GLY A 85 8.54 19.71 3.61
CA GLY A 85 7.83 18.54 3.12
C GLY A 85 8.57 17.74 2.07
N LEU A 86 7.87 16.72 1.59
CA LEU A 86 8.25 15.90 0.44
C LEU A 86 7.31 16.19 -0.71
N LEU A 87 7.83 16.15 -1.94
CA LEU A 87 7.05 16.30 -3.16
C LEU A 87 7.36 15.15 -4.13
N THR A 88 6.32 14.39 -4.45
CA THR A 88 6.34 13.37 -5.51
C THR A 88 5.68 13.94 -6.76
N VAL A 89 6.38 13.89 -7.88
CA VAL A 89 5.90 14.43 -9.16
C VAL A 89 5.61 13.30 -10.13
N LEU A 90 4.38 13.24 -10.63
CA LEU A 90 3.92 12.23 -11.58
C LEU A 90 4.14 12.69 -13.03
N PRO A 91 4.13 11.77 -14.01
CA PRO A 91 4.18 12.16 -15.42
C PRO A 91 3.03 13.08 -15.79
N SER A 92 3.29 14.09 -16.63
CA SER A 92 2.25 14.97 -17.17
C SER A 92 1.31 14.22 -18.11
N GLY A 93 0.02 14.54 -18.06
CA GLY A 93 -1.01 13.96 -18.91
C GLY A 93 -2.32 13.71 -18.15
N PRO A 94 -3.37 13.24 -18.86
CA PRO A 94 -4.63 12.89 -18.22
C PRO A 94 -4.44 11.71 -17.25
N PRO A 95 -5.22 11.63 -16.15
CA PRO A 95 -5.18 10.50 -15.24
C PRO A 95 -5.45 9.17 -15.96
N ALA A 96 -4.54 8.21 -15.81
CA ALA A 96 -4.69 6.86 -16.36
C ALA A 96 -4.56 5.82 -15.25
N MET A 97 -5.66 5.13 -14.93
CA MET A 97 -5.69 4.16 -13.82
C MET A 97 -5.39 2.72 -14.24
N GLY A 98 -5.51 2.38 -15.53
CA GLY A 98 -5.42 0.99 -16.01
C GLY A 98 -4.14 0.27 -15.59
N LYS A 99 -2.99 0.95 -15.71
CA LYS A 99 -1.69 0.41 -15.26
C LYS A 99 -1.68 0.12 -13.76
N ASN A 100 -2.20 1.04 -12.95
CA ASN A 100 -2.23 0.88 -11.50
C ASN A 100 -3.16 -0.27 -11.09
N MET A 101 -4.28 -0.47 -11.79
CA MET A 101 -5.20 -1.59 -11.55
C MET A 101 -4.53 -2.94 -11.84
N VAL A 102 -3.80 -3.05 -12.96
CA VAL A 102 -3.04 -4.28 -13.26
C VAL A 102 -1.96 -4.53 -12.21
N GLN A 103 -1.20 -3.50 -11.83
CA GLN A 103 -0.19 -3.61 -10.78
C GLN A 103 -0.79 -4.02 -9.43
N TRP A 104 -1.96 -3.47 -9.08
CA TRP A 104 -2.68 -3.81 -7.86
C TRP A 104 -3.14 -5.28 -7.86
N PHE A 105 -3.74 -5.76 -8.95
CA PHE A 105 -4.13 -7.17 -9.07
C PHE A 105 -2.92 -8.10 -8.93
N LEU A 106 -1.83 -7.81 -9.66
CA LEU A 106 -0.59 -8.59 -9.58
C LEU A 106 -0.01 -8.58 -8.17
N TYR A 107 -0.09 -7.44 -7.48
CA TYR A 107 0.33 -7.34 -6.08
C TYR A 107 -0.52 -8.22 -5.16
N CYS A 108 -1.86 -8.24 -5.32
CA CYS A 108 -2.73 -9.15 -4.57
C CYS A 108 -2.36 -10.63 -4.80
N VAL A 109 -2.01 -11.00 -6.04
CA VAL A 109 -1.51 -12.33 -6.38
C VAL A 109 -0.19 -12.61 -5.67
N VAL A 110 0.78 -11.68 -5.71
CA VAL A 110 2.08 -11.84 -5.05
C VAL A 110 1.93 -12.06 -3.54
N ILE A 111 1.12 -11.24 -2.86
CA ILE A 111 0.86 -11.43 -1.42
C ILE A 111 0.22 -12.80 -1.15
N SER A 112 -0.73 -13.21 -1.99
CA SER A 112 -1.39 -14.52 -1.87
C SER A 112 -0.42 -15.69 -2.12
N ILE A 113 0.56 -15.54 -3.03
CA ILE A 113 1.62 -16.54 -3.24
C ILE A 113 2.51 -16.68 -2.01
N PHE A 114 2.91 -15.58 -1.37
CA PHE A 114 3.69 -15.64 -0.13
C PHE A 114 2.92 -16.28 1.02
N ALA A 115 1.63 -15.96 1.13
CA ALA A 115 0.75 -16.61 2.09
C ALA A 115 0.66 -18.12 1.83
N ALA A 116 0.41 -18.53 0.57
CA ALA A 116 0.36 -19.93 0.16
C ALA A 116 1.67 -20.67 0.44
N TYR A 117 2.81 -20.06 0.08
CA TYR A 117 4.13 -20.62 0.32
C TYR A 117 4.31 -20.89 1.81
N LEU A 118 4.14 -19.87 2.67
CA LEU A 118 4.39 -20.06 4.09
C LEU A 118 3.39 -21.04 4.71
N SER A 119 2.10 -20.90 4.42
CA SER A 119 1.07 -21.80 4.97
C SER A 119 1.24 -23.24 4.50
N GLY A 120 1.59 -23.48 3.23
CA GLY A 120 1.79 -24.83 2.70
C GLY A 120 3.03 -25.54 3.27
N ARG A 121 4.00 -24.78 3.78
CA ARG A 121 5.16 -25.31 4.52
C ARG A 121 4.85 -25.60 5.98
N LEU A 122 3.94 -24.84 6.59
CA LEU A 122 3.61 -24.94 8.01
C LEU A 122 2.45 -25.89 8.31
N LEU A 123 1.51 -26.06 7.39
CA LEU A 123 0.23 -26.73 7.63
C LEU A 123 0.09 -27.98 6.75
N ALA A 124 -0.62 -28.99 7.28
CA ALA A 124 -0.94 -30.22 6.57
C ALA A 124 -2.25 -30.07 5.76
N PRO A 125 -2.52 -30.95 4.78
CA PRO A 125 -3.88 -31.14 4.28
C PRO A 125 -4.87 -31.36 5.43
N GLU A 126 -6.14 -31.03 5.20
CA GLU A 126 -7.22 -31.13 6.20
C GLU A 126 -7.05 -30.25 7.45
N THR A 127 -6.04 -29.38 7.49
CA THR A 127 -5.89 -28.40 8.58
C THR A 127 -7.17 -27.57 8.70
N VAL A 128 -7.71 -27.48 9.92
CA VAL A 128 -8.97 -26.81 10.20
C VAL A 128 -8.92 -25.32 9.83
N PHE A 129 -10.06 -24.80 9.37
CA PHE A 129 -10.22 -23.44 8.85
C PHE A 129 -9.51 -22.37 9.69
N LEU A 130 -9.77 -22.31 11.01
CA LEU A 130 -9.22 -21.26 11.87
C LEU A 130 -7.70 -21.30 12.01
N GLN A 131 -7.06 -22.46 11.84
CA GLN A 131 -5.60 -22.56 11.86
C GLN A 131 -4.99 -22.02 10.56
N VAL A 132 -5.58 -22.35 9.40
CA VAL A 132 -5.21 -21.76 8.11
C VAL A 132 -5.43 -20.25 8.15
N PHE A 133 -6.59 -19.82 8.63
CA PHE A 133 -6.98 -18.42 8.72
C PHE A 133 -5.97 -17.60 9.51
N ARG A 134 -5.50 -18.10 10.65
CA ARG A 134 -4.51 -17.41 11.49
C ARG A 134 -3.19 -17.19 10.76
N VAL A 135 -2.66 -18.22 10.11
CA VAL A 135 -1.36 -18.14 9.42
C VAL A 135 -1.46 -17.25 8.20
N VAL A 136 -2.43 -17.52 7.32
CA VAL A 136 -2.64 -16.77 6.07
C VAL A 136 -2.99 -15.32 6.36
N GLY A 137 -3.89 -15.07 7.32
CA GLY A 137 -4.31 -13.72 7.70
C GLY A 137 -3.15 -12.89 8.26
N THR A 138 -2.27 -13.49 9.06
CA THR A 138 -1.08 -12.79 9.58
C THR A 138 -0.15 -12.37 8.45
N VAL A 139 0.15 -13.29 7.52
CA VAL A 139 1.02 -13.00 6.36
C VAL A 139 0.39 -11.93 5.46
N ALA A 140 -0.90 -12.08 5.15
CA ALA A 140 -1.62 -11.15 4.30
C ALA A 140 -1.71 -9.76 4.92
N PHE A 141 -1.94 -9.65 6.24
CA PHE A 141 -1.99 -8.36 6.94
C PHE A 141 -0.65 -7.63 6.88
N LEU A 142 0.45 -8.35 7.13
CA LEU A 142 1.79 -7.77 7.01
C LEU A 142 2.08 -7.36 5.56
N GLY A 143 1.66 -8.18 4.59
CA GLY A 143 1.77 -7.89 3.16
C GLY A 143 1.07 -6.60 2.78
N TYR A 144 -0.24 -6.50 3.04
CA TYR A 144 -1.06 -5.37 2.65
C TYR A 144 -0.88 -4.13 3.52
N GLY A 145 -0.41 -4.25 4.77
CA GLY A 145 -0.53 -3.19 5.76
C GLY A 145 0.77 -2.59 6.30
N ALA A 146 1.85 -3.37 6.39
CA ALA A 146 3.02 -2.96 7.19
C ALA A 146 3.71 -1.68 6.69
N ALA A 147 3.69 -1.43 5.37
CA ALA A 147 4.33 -0.26 4.78
C ALA A 147 3.62 1.07 5.13
N HIS A 148 2.32 1.06 5.45
CA HIS A 148 1.58 2.30 5.73
C HIS A 148 2.10 3.05 6.95
N ALA A 149 2.49 2.33 8.00
CA ALA A 149 3.09 2.93 9.18
C ALA A 149 4.45 3.59 8.85
N GLN A 150 5.23 2.98 7.96
CA GLN A 150 6.53 3.53 7.55
C GLN A 150 6.37 4.87 6.82
N GLU A 151 5.33 5.04 6.01
CA GLU A 151 5.02 6.30 5.33
C GLU A 151 4.66 7.43 6.31
N SER A 152 3.98 7.12 7.42
CA SER A 152 3.74 8.11 8.47
C SER A 152 5.00 8.44 9.26
N ILE A 153 5.83 7.44 9.56
CA ILE A 153 7.07 7.63 10.34
C ILE A 153 8.10 8.46 9.56
N TRP A 154 8.30 8.15 8.28
CA TRP A 154 9.42 8.69 7.50
C TRP A 154 9.02 9.71 6.44
N SER A 155 7.77 9.69 5.97
CA SER A 155 7.32 10.54 4.85
C SER A 155 6.26 11.56 5.24
N GLY A 156 5.91 11.66 6.54
CA GLY A 156 4.98 12.65 7.05
C GLY A 156 3.52 12.44 6.64
N ARG A 157 3.15 11.25 6.15
CA ARG A 157 1.73 10.91 5.88
C ARG A 157 0.92 11.03 7.17
N SER A 158 -0.25 11.64 7.10
CA SER A 158 -1.17 11.73 8.24
C SER A 158 -1.49 10.35 8.80
N TRP A 159 -1.40 10.20 10.13
CA TRP A 159 -1.79 8.97 10.82
C TRP A 159 -3.25 8.60 10.58
N VAL A 160 -4.13 9.57 10.36
CA VAL A 160 -5.55 9.31 10.03
C VAL A 160 -5.66 8.54 8.71
N VAL A 161 -4.90 8.94 7.68
CA VAL A 161 -4.86 8.24 6.39
C VAL A 161 -4.25 6.84 6.56
N THR A 162 -3.18 6.74 7.33
CA THR A 162 -2.54 5.46 7.65
C THR A 162 -3.50 4.50 8.36
N PHE A 163 -4.32 4.96 9.30
CA PHE A 163 -5.29 4.10 9.97
C PHE A 163 -6.43 3.63 9.05
N LYS A 164 -6.87 4.46 8.09
CA LYS A 164 -7.83 4.01 7.06
C LYS A 164 -7.23 2.88 6.24
N HIS A 165 -6.01 3.06 5.74
CA HIS A 165 -5.35 2.01 4.95
C HIS A 165 -5.06 0.75 5.77
N LEU A 166 -4.64 0.86 7.03
CA LEU A 166 -4.48 -0.30 7.91
C LEU A 166 -5.81 -1.03 8.14
N PHE A 167 -6.92 -0.30 8.27
CA PHE A 167 -8.24 -0.89 8.33
C PHE A 167 -8.57 -1.68 7.05
N ASP A 168 -8.32 -1.11 5.87
CA ASP A 168 -8.48 -1.83 4.60
C ASP A 168 -7.60 -3.09 4.56
N SER A 169 -6.33 -2.98 4.98
CA SER A 169 -5.39 -4.11 5.03
C SER A 169 -5.87 -5.23 5.94
N VAL A 170 -6.52 -4.91 7.07
CA VAL A 170 -7.18 -5.92 7.92
C VAL A 170 -8.27 -6.63 7.12
N ILE A 171 -9.16 -5.89 6.46
CA ILE A 171 -10.23 -6.48 5.65
C ILE A 171 -9.66 -7.37 4.54
N TYR A 172 -8.66 -6.91 3.79
CA TYR A 172 -7.99 -7.69 2.75
C TYR A 172 -7.36 -8.96 3.30
N ALA A 173 -6.74 -8.90 4.47
CA ALA A 173 -6.13 -10.04 5.14
C ALA A 173 -7.18 -11.07 5.58
N LEU A 174 -8.29 -10.62 6.17
CA LEU A 174 -9.40 -11.49 6.57
C LEU A 174 -10.03 -12.19 5.36
N LEU A 175 -10.22 -11.47 4.25
CA LEU A 175 -10.76 -12.02 3.01
C LEU A 175 -9.81 -13.06 2.38
N THR A 176 -8.51 -12.76 2.35
CA THR A 176 -7.48 -13.70 1.89
C THR A 176 -7.47 -14.97 2.75
N ALA A 177 -7.48 -14.79 4.07
CA ALA A 177 -7.51 -15.89 5.04
C ALA A 177 -8.76 -16.77 4.90
N ALA A 178 -9.93 -16.15 4.69
CA ALA A 178 -11.18 -16.86 4.45
C ALA A 178 -11.14 -17.69 3.16
N ALA A 179 -10.63 -17.11 2.06
CA ALA A 179 -10.50 -17.81 0.78
C ALA A 179 -9.58 -19.04 0.89
N PHE A 180 -8.43 -18.90 1.57
CA PHE A 180 -7.52 -20.01 1.80
C PHE A 180 -8.10 -21.07 2.74
N GLY A 181 -8.72 -20.66 3.85
CA GLY A 181 -9.35 -21.60 4.77
C GLY A 181 -10.50 -22.38 4.12
N TRP A 182 -11.27 -21.73 3.23
CA TRP A 182 -12.35 -22.37 2.49
C TRP A 182 -11.84 -23.38 1.46
N LEU A 183 -10.79 -23.02 0.72
CA LEU A 183 -10.24 -23.80 -0.39
C LEU A 183 -9.00 -24.62 0.02
N TRP A 184 -8.84 -24.86 1.33
CA TRP A 184 -7.69 -25.59 1.83
C TRP A 184 -7.73 -27.07 1.35
N PRO A 185 -6.61 -27.66 0.90
CA PRO A 185 -6.61 -29.01 0.36
C PRO A 185 -7.07 -30.05 1.39
N LYS A 186 -8.00 -30.92 0.97
CA LYS A 186 -8.44 -32.09 1.74
C LYS A 186 -7.54 -33.31 1.52
N SER A 187 -6.79 -33.33 0.43
CA SER A 187 -5.78 -34.34 0.10
C SER A 187 -4.65 -33.70 -0.71
N LEU A 188 -3.54 -34.42 -0.90
CA LEU A 188 -2.42 -34.01 -1.78
C LEU A 188 -2.61 -34.52 -3.21
#